data_AF-A0AAE0F7A3-F1
#
_entry.id   AF-A0AAE0F7A3-F1
#
_cell.length_a   1.000
_cell.length_b   1.000
_cell.length_c   1.000
_cell.angle_alpha   90.00
_cell.angle_beta   90.00
_cell.angle_gamma   90.00
#
_symmetry.space_group_name_H-M   'P 1'
#
loop_
_entity.id
_entity.type
_entity.pdbx_description
1 polymer ?
#
loop_
_entity_poly.entity_id
_entity_poly.type
_entity_poly.pdbx_seq_one_letter_code
_entity_poly.pdbx_strand_id
1 'polypeptide(L)' 'MWTSTGLVFACGDNSAGQLGLGHKKMKQGLGRVVMPKAISIAHIVAGGHHNLLLTEDNEMYSWGKNGQGQLGLQQTEVTK' A
#
# COMPACT_ATOMS: atom_id res chain seq x y z
N MET A 1 -3.30 5.32 7.36
CA MET A 1 -3.27 6.76 7.76
C MET A 1 -2.00 7.40 7.23
N TRP A 2 -1.94 8.72 7.14
CA TRP A 2 -0.74 9.42 6.66
C TRP A 2 -0.48 10.72 7.41
N THR A 3 0.74 11.24 7.29
CA THR A 3 1.15 12.55 7.83
C THR A 3 1.19 13.60 6.73
N SER A 4 1.10 14.89 7.10
CA SER A 4 1.27 16.01 6.15
C SER A 4 2.65 16.04 5.49
N THR A 5 3.64 15.36 6.08
CA THR A 5 4.99 15.17 5.52
C THR A 5 5.09 13.98 4.54
N GLY A 6 3.97 13.34 4.20
CA GLY A 6 3.94 12.28 3.19
C GLY A 6 4.29 10.88 3.69
N LEU A 7 4.38 10.67 5.02
CA LEU A 7 4.62 9.33 5.56
C LEU A 7 3.31 8.56 5.68
N VAL A 8 3.32 7.31 5.21
CA VAL A 8 2.16 6.41 5.29
C VAL A 8 2.37 5.38 6.40
N PHE A 9 1.34 5.16 7.20
CA PHE A 9 1.32 4.16 8.26
C PHE A 9 0.09 3.26 8.17
N ALA A 10 0.30 1.98 8.45
CA ALA A 10 -0.73 0.95 8.49
C ALA A 10 -0.57 0.06 9.73
N CYS A 11 -1.67 -0.51 10.20
CA CYS A 11 -1.72 -1.51 11.26
C CYS A 11 -2.86 -2.49 10.97
N GLY A 12 -2.87 -3.65 11.64
CA GLY A 12 -3.89 -4.67 11.48
C GLY A 12 -3.39 -5.92 10.77
N ASP A 13 -4.26 -6.59 10.01
CA ASP A 13 -3.94 -7.82 9.29
C ASP A 13 -2.90 -7.59 8.19
N ASN A 14 -1.98 -8.55 8.04
CA ASN A 14 -0.97 -8.55 6.99
C ASN A 14 -0.89 -9.87 6.22
N SER A 15 -1.89 -10.76 6.36
CA SER A 15 -1.94 -12.07 5.70
C SER A 15 -1.79 -12.00 4.17
N ALA A 16 -2.19 -10.89 3.54
CA ALA A 16 -2.07 -10.63 2.11
C ALA A 16 -0.98 -9.60 1.76
N GLY A 17 -0.20 -9.12 2.72
CA GLY A 17 0.78 -8.04 2.51
C GLY A 17 0.15 -6.65 2.46
N GLN A 18 -1.11 -6.51 2.89
CA GLN A 18 -1.86 -5.25 2.80
C GLN A 18 -1.32 -4.14 3.72
N LEU A 19 -0.39 -4.43 4.62
CA LEU A 19 0.33 -3.39 5.36
C LEU A 19 1.45 -2.74 4.54
N GLY A 20 1.82 -3.28 3.37
CA GLY A 20 2.84 -2.67 2.50
C GLY A 20 4.24 -2.56 3.14
N LEU A 21 4.58 -3.52 4.01
CA LEU A 21 5.86 -3.56 4.75
C LEU A 21 6.96 -4.35 4.02
N GLY A 22 6.71 -4.79 2.78
CA GLY A 22 7.62 -5.68 2.03
C GLY A 22 7.58 -7.14 2.49
N HIS A 23 6.71 -7.50 3.43
CA HIS A 23 6.54 -8.87 3.92
C HIS A 23 5.09 -9.14 4.33
N LYS A 24 4.75 -10.42 4.54
CA LYS A 24 3.42 -10.88 5.01
C LYS A 24 3.39 -11.30 6.49
N LYS A 25 4.50 -11.10 7.22
CA LYS A 25 4.54 -11.37 8.66
C LYS A 25 3.56 -10.46 9.40
N MET A 26 2.85 -11.03 10.37
CA MET A 26 2.03 -10.25 11.30
C MET A 26 2.93 -9.34 12.13
N LYS A 27 2.52 -8.08 12.27
CA LYS A 27 3.19 -7.08 13.10
C LYS A 27 2.15 -6.45 14.02
N GLN A 28 2.45 -6.40 15.31
CA GLN A 28 1.62 -5.65 16.26
C GLN A 28 1.95 -4.15 16.16
N GLY A 29 0.93 -3.31 16.19
CA GLY A 29 1.06 -1.86 16.17
C GLY A 29 1.29 -1.24 14.78
N LEU A 30 1.65 0.04 14.77
CA LEU A 30 1.86 0.82 13.56
C LEU A 30 3.15 0.42 12.82
N GLY A 31 3.04 0.21 11.52
CA GLY A 31 4.16 0.04 10.59
C GLY A 31 4.18 1.15 9.57
N ARG A 32 5.37 1.67 9.27
CA ARG A 32 5.58 2.60 8.16
C ARG A 32 5.54 1.82 6.85
N VAL A 33 4.63 2.18 5.96
CA VAL A 33 4.54 1.60 4.62
C VAL A 33 5.77 2.00 3.82
N VAL A 34 6.30 1.06 3.05
CA VAL A 34 7.47 1.33 2.20
C VAL A 34 7.00 1.96 0.90
N MET A 35 7.31 3.25 0.72
CA MET A 35 7.09 3.97 -0.53
C MET A 35 8.38 4.01 -1.36
N PRO A 36 8.29 3.94 -2.70
CA PRO A 36 9.47 3.94 -3.58
C PRO A 36 10.21 5.29 -3.61
N LYS A 37 9.53 6.38 -3.25
CA LYS A 37 10.08 7.72 -3.12
C LYS A 37 9.29 8.52 -2.08
N ALA A 38 9.79 9.71 -1.73
CA ALA A 38 9.00 10.69 -1.00
C ALA A 38 7.83 11.17 -1.87
N ILE A 39 6.65 11.31 -1.28
CA ILE A 39 5.40 11.63 -1.97
C ILE A 39 4.58 12.67 -1.19
N SER A 40 3.86 13.54 -1.91
CA SER A 40 2.78 14.34 -1.35
C SER A 40 1.46 13.60 -1.55
N ILE A 41 0.72 13.34 -0.49
CA ILE A 41 -0.45 12.46 -0.52
C ILE A 41 -1.72 13.30 -0.60
N ALA A 42 -2.48 13.14 -1.68
CA ALA A 42 -3.80 13.73 -1.81
C ALA A 42 -4.84 12.86 -1.07
N HIS A 43 -4.84 11.55 -1.34
CA HIS A 43 -5.82 10.62 -0.76
C HIS A 43 -5.21 9.23 -0.52
N ILE A 44 -5.72 8.53 0.50
CA ILE A 44 -5.50 7.10 0.71
C ILE A 44 -6.81 6.43 1.10
N VAL A 45 -7.08 5.27 0.52
CA VAL A 45 -8.24 4.44 0.82
C VAL A 45 -7.83 3.02 1.13
N ALA A 46 -8.43 2.44 2.17
CA ALA A 46 -8.25 1.06 2.56
C ALA A 46 -9.50 0.26 2.17
N GLY A 47 -9.33 -0.73 1.29
CA GLY A 47 -10.33 -1.76 1.03
C GLY A 47 -10.19 -2.93 2.00
N GLY A 48 -10.89 -4.05 1.74
CA GLY A 48 -10.86 -5.21 2.64
C GLY A 48 -9.46 -5.81 2.85
N HIS A 49 -8.69 -5.99 1.77
CA HIS A 49 -7.31 -6.51 1.82
C HIS A 49 -6.37 -5.80 0.83
N HIS A 50 -6.69 -4.60 0.40
CA HIS A 50 -5.88 -3.81 -0.53
C HIS A 50 -5.99 -2.33 -0.18
N ASN A 51 -5.06 -1.52 -0.67
CA ASN A 51 -5.07 -0.08 -0.49
C ASN A 51 -4.78 0.60 -1.82
N LEU A 52 -5.30 1.82 -1.96
CA LEU A 52 -4.98 2.73 -3.04
C LEU A 52 -4.53 4.06 -2.44
N LEU A 53 -3.53 4.68 -3.06
CA LEU A 53 -3.02 5.99 -2.71
C LEU A 53 -2.92 6.84 -3.96
N LEU A 54 -3.43 8.06 -3.90
CA LEU A 54 -3.29 9.09 -4.92
C LEU A 54 -2.37 10.19 -4.40
N THR A 55 -1.33 10.53 -5.16
CA THR A 55 -0.45 11.66 -4.86
C THR A 55 -1.00 12.97 -5.42
N GLU A 56 -0.53 14.10 -4.91
CA GLU A 56 -0.82 15.42 -5.48
C GLU A 56 -0.25 15.57 -6.90
N ASP A 57 0.79 14.80 -7.24
CA ASP A 57 1.40 14.75 -8.58
C ASP A 57 0.65 13.84 -9.58
N ASN A 58 -0.58 13.41 -9.23
CA ASN A 58 -1.41 12.49 -10.02
C ASN A 58 -0.80 11.09 -10.26
N GLU A 59 0.10 10.63 -9.39
CA GLU A 59 0.57 9.24 -9.39
C GLU A 59 -0.32 8.39 -8.48
N MET A 60 -0.54 7.14 -8.88
CA MET A 60 -1.33 6.19 -8.11
C MET A 60 -0.49 4.98 -7.70
N TYR A 61 -0.62 4.59 -6.43
CA TYR A 61 0.00 3.41 -5.87
C TYR A 61 -1.07 2.47 -5.33
N SER A 62 -0.88 1.17 -5.55
CA SER A 62 -1.76 0.14 -5.05
C SER A 62 -0.95 -1.02 -4.45
N TRP A 63 -1.40 -1.55 -3.32
CA TRP A 63 -0.74 -2.71 -2.68
C TRP A 63 -1.71 -3.57 -1.88
N GLY A 64 -1.32 -4.82 -1.62
CA GLY A 64 -2.08 -5.83 -0.89
C GLY A 64 -2.53 -6.99 -1.77
N LYS A 65 -3.70 -7.56 -1.45
CA LYS A 65 -4.32 -8.65 -2.22
C LYS A 65 -4.64 -8.16 -3.64
N ASN A 66 -4.35 -8.98 -4.65
CA ASN A 66 -4.69 -8.70 -6.06
C ASN A 66 -5.43 -9.86 -6.76
N GLY A 67 -5.95 -10.84 -6.01
CA GLY A 67 -6.55 -12.06 -6.62
C GLY A 67 -7.81 -11.82 -7.45
N GLN A 68 -8.37 -10.60 -7.44
CA GLN A 68 -9.52 -10.17 -8.22
C GLN A 68 -9.17 -8.95 -9.10
N GLY A 69 -7.89 -8.64 -9.30
CA GLY A 69 -7.44 -7.48 -10.06
C GLY A 69 -7.64 -6.13 -9.36
N GLN A 70 -7.93 -6.12 -8.05
CA GLN A 70 -8.24 -4.89 -7.30
C GLN A 70 -7.08 -3.87 -7.23
N LEU A 71 -5.85 -4.27 -7.56
CA LEU A 71 -4.72 -3.34 -7.65
C LEU A 71 -4.65 -2.61 -9.00
N GLY A 72 -5.47 -3.02 -9.99
CA GLY A 72 -5.43 -2.48 -11.34
C GLY A 72 -4.15 -2.86 -12.11
N LEU A 73 -3.36 -3.79 -11.58
CA LEU A 73 -2.15 -4.31 -12.22
C LEU A 73 -2.51 -5.58 -12.98
N GLN A 74 -2.07 -5.67 -14.24
CA GLN A 74 -2.04 -6.95 -14.94
C GLN A 74 -1.18 -7.91 -14.11
N GLN A 75 -1.63 -9.15 -13.97
CA GLN A 75 -0.88 -10.19 -13.27
C GLN A 75 0.28 -10.64 -14.18
N THR A 76 1.25 -9.76 -14.39
CA THR A 76 2.48 -10.10 -15.09
C THR A 76 3.42 -10.69 -14.06
N GLU A 77 3.80 -11.95 -14.29
CA GLU A 77 4.76 -12.67 -13.48
C GLU A 77 6.07 -11.89 -13.30
N VAL A 78 6.71 -12.17 -12.18
CA VAL A 78 8.04 -11.71 -11.78
C VAL A 78 9.02 -11.79 -12.96
N THR A 79 9.45 -10.65 -13.50
CA THR A 79 10.68 -10.63 -14.29
C THR A 79 11.85 -10.78 -13.32
N LYS A 80 12.68 -11.81 -13.57
CA LYS A 80 13.89 -12.20 -12.84
C LYS A 80 14.76 -11.04 -12.37
#